data_AF-A0A1I7T5Q6-F1
#
_entry.id   AF-A0A1I7T5Q6-F1
#
_cell.length_a   1.000
_cell.length_b   1.000
_cell.length_c   1.000
_cell.angle_alpha   90.00
_cell.angle_beta   90.00
_cell.angle_gamma   90.00
#
_symmetry.space_group_name_H-M   'P 1'
#
loop_
_entity.id
_entity.type
_entity.pdbx_description
1 polymer ?
#
loop_
_entity_poly.entity_id
_entity_poly.type
_entity_poly.pdbx_seq_one_letter_code
_entity_poly.pdbx_strand_id
1 'polypeptide(L)'
;MTGAPSPTESAAEVHRKAVLQVNPTLDALNDAFATFSHVVKARPSVTTRFLVEDLRELLISFVTTMTMQVNTGNVNGLVDHLQDAERMTQVVAQFTDLVRFQHERRGFRTE
;
A
#
# COMPACT_ATOMS: atom_id res chain seq x y z
N MET A 1 9.02 -33.72 29.34
CA MET A 1 8.43 -33.77 27.98
C MET A 1 9.01 -32.61 27.20
N THR A 2 9.99 -32.88 26.35
CA THR A 2 10.68 -31.89 25.52
C THR A 2 9.79 -31.52 24.33
N GLY A 3 9.25 -30.31 24.33
CA GLY A 3 8.56 -29.76 23.16
C GLY A 3 9.55 -29.64 22.01
N ALA A 4 9.27 -30.31 20.91
CA ALA A 4 10.08 -30.22 19.70
C ALA A 4 10.13 -28.76 19.21
N PRO A 5 11.29 -28.27 18.73
CA PRO A 5 11.36 -26.97 18.08
C PRO A 5 10.44 -26.97 16.86
N SER A 6 9.62 -25.92 16.73
CA SER A 6 8.80 -25.65 15.54
C SER A 6 9.67 -25.70 14.27
N PRO A 7 9.16 -26.18 13.13
CA PRO A 7 9.95 -26.30 11.92
C PRO A 7 10.37 -24.89 11.45
N THR A 8 11.67 -24.65 11.44
CA THR A 8 12.26 -23.45 10.83
C THR A 8 11.91 -23.48 9.34
N GLU A 9 11.03 -22.58 8.91
CA GLU A 9 10.62 -22.45 7.53
C GLU A 9 11.86 -22.26 6.63
N SER A 10 11.96 -23.02 5.54
CA SER A 10 13.18 -22.99 4.72
C SER A 10 13.29 -21.64 3.99
N ALA A 11 14.51 -21.10 3.83
CA ALA A 11 14.75 -19.83 3.14
C ALA A 11 14.18 -19.81 1.70
N ALA A 12 14.14 -20.97 1.02
CA ALA A 12 13.54 -21.12 -0.30
C ALA A 12 12.02 -20.97 -0.28
N GLU A 13 11.36 -21.42 0.79
CA GLU A 13 9.92 -21.30 1.00
C GLU A 13 9.52 -19.86 1.34
N VAL A 14 10.30 -19.18 2.19
CA VAL A 14 10.15 -17.75 2.48
C VAL A 14 10.34 -16.92 1.20
N HIS A 15 11.39 -17.21 0.42
CA HIS A 15 11.64 -16.51 -0.84
C HIS A 15 10.50 -16.72 -1.86
N ARG A 16 10.00 -17.95 -1.98
CA ARG A 16 8.88 -18.26 -2.89
C ARG A 16 7.59 -17.59 -2.44
N LYS A 17 7.28 -17.59 -1.14
CA LYS A 17 6.12 -16.87 -0.58
C LYS A 17 6.24 -15.36 -0.77
N ALA A 18 7.43 -14.81 -0.56
CA ALA A 18 7.72 -13.40 -0.81
C ALA A 18 7.47 -13.05 -2.29
N VAL A 19 8.03 -13.77 -3.25
CA VAL A 19 7.81 -13.48 -4.68
C VAL A 19 6.32 -13.59 -5.07
N LEU A 20 5.60 -14.56 -4.51
CA LEU A 20 4.18 -14.76 -4.80
C LEU A 20 3.27 -13.67 -4.21
N GLN A 21 3.68 -13.00 -3.12
CA GLN A 21 2.87 -11.98 -2.44
C GLN A 21 3.31 -10.55 -2.76
N VAL A 22 4.62 -10.32 -2.96
CA VAL A 22 5.17 -8.98 -3.21
C VAL A 22 4.55 -8.35 -4.45
N ASN A 23 4.59 -9.04 -5.60
CA ASN A 23 4.11 -8.45 -6.85
C ASN A 23 2.61 -8.13 -6.81
N PRO A 24 1.71 -9.05 -6.44
CA PRO A 24 0.27 -8.73 -6.36
C PRO A 24 -0.05 -7.61 -5.38
N THR A 25 0.63 -7.55 -4.23
CA THR A 25 0.38 -6.49 -3.23
C THR A 25 0.86 -5.12 -3.74
N LEU A 26 2.01 -5.07 -4.42
CA LEU A 26 2.50 -3.83 -5.02
C LEU A 26 1.63 -3.39 -6.22
N ASP A 27 1.13 -4.32 -7.02
CA ASP A 27 0.21 -4.04 -8.12
C ASP A 27 -1.11 -3.45 -7.59
N ALA A 28 -1.70 -4.06 -6.55
CA ALA A 28 -2.92 -3.56 -5.92
C ALA A 28 -2.73 -2.15 -5.32
N LEU A 29 -1.59 -1.89 -4.70
CA LEU A 29 -1.24 -0.57 -4.19
C LEU A 29 -1.14 0.47 -5.33
N ASN A 30 -0.49 0.09 -6.43
CA ASN A 30 -0.34 0.94 -7.59
C ASN A 30 -1.69 1.27 -8.25
N ASP A 31 -2.58 0.29 -8.39
CA ASP A 31 -3.93 0.46 -8.93
C ASP A 31 -4.79 1.38 -8.03
N ALA A 32 -4.66 1.25 -6.71
CA ALA A 32 -5.33 2.14 -5.77
C ALA A 32 -4.86 3.59 -5.93
N PHE A 33 -3.54 3.82 -6.04
CA PHE A 33 -3.00 5.15 -6.29
C PHE A 33 -3.40 5.72 -7.65
N ALA A 34 -3.44 4.89 -8.70
CA ALA A 34 -3.88 5.30 -10.03
C ALA A 34 -5.35 5.77 -10.00
N THR A 35 -6.21 5.00 -9.34
CA THR A 35 -7.64 5.34 -9.16
C THR A 35 -7.80 6.63 -8.37
N PHE A 36 -7.12 6.76 -7.23
CA PHE A 36 -7.14 7.98 -6.43
C PHE A 36 -6.66 9.20 -7.23
N SER A 37 -5.56 9.06 -7.97
CA SER A 37 -5.01 10.12 -8.83
C SER A 37 -6.03 10.57 -9.87
N HIS A 38 -6.73 9.64 -10.50
CA HIS A 38 -7.79 9.95 -11.46
C HIS A 38 -8.92 10.76 -10.82
N VAL A 39 -9.44 10.30 -9.68
CA VAL A 39 -10.53 10.96 -8.94
C VAL A 39 -10.13 12.37 -8.50
N VAL A 40 -8.94 12.55 -7.91
CA VAL A 40 -8.50 13.87 -7.45
C VAL A 40 -8.22 14.83 -8.60
N LYS A 41 -7.63 14.35 -9.71
CA LYS A 41 -7.37 15.18 -10.89
C LYS A 41 -8.65 15.63 -11.59
N ALA A 42 -9.71 14.82 -11.55
CA ALA A 42 -10.99 15.18 -12.15
C ALA A 42 -11.55 16.48 -11.55
N ARG A 43 -11.39 16.68 -10.23
CA ARG A 43 -11.86 17.87 -9.51
C ARG A 43 -10.94 18.23 -8.32
N PRO A 44 -9.89 19.02 -8.56
CA PRO A 44 -8.98 19.48 -7.51
C PRO A 44 -9.67 20.41 -6.51
N SER A 45 -9.33 20.28 -5.23
CA SER A 45 -9.74 21.17 -4.16
C SER A 45 -8.64 21.30 -3.11
N VAL A 46 -8.77 22.28 -2.20
CA VAL A 46 -7.84 22.44 -1.08
C VAL A 46 -7.83 21.18 -0.19
N THR A 47 -9.01 20.62 0.09
CA THR A 47 -9.15 19.37 0.87
C THR A 47 -8.45 18.19 0.20
N THR A 48 -8.66 17.99 -1.11
CA THR A 48 -8.01 16.89 -1.83
C THR A 48 -6.50 17.11 -1.96
N ARG A 49 -6.01 18.36 -1.93
CA ARG A 49 -4.57 18.64 -1.92
C ARG A 49 -3.93 18.15 -0.63
N PHE A 50 -4.53 18.39 0.54
CA PHE A 50 -4.01 17.87 1.80
C PHE A 50 -3.96 16.34 1.81
N LEU A 51 -5.04 15.68 1.35
CA LEU A 51 -5.06 14.21 1.23
C LEU A 51 -3.96 13.66 0.31
N VAL A 52 -3.65 14.37 -0.79
CA VAL A 52 -2.55 14.01 -1.69
C VAL A 52 -1.18 14.15 -1.00
N GLU A 53 -0.99 15.18 -0.18
CA GLU A 53 0.25 15.37 0.58
C GLU A 53 0.42 14.27 1.65
N ASP A 54 -0.62 13.99 2.43
CA ASP A 54 -0.60 12.93 3.46
C ASP A 54 -0.25 11.56 2.85
N LEU A 55 -0.90 11.22 1.72
CA LEU A 55 -0.61 9.99 1.00
C LEU A 55 0.81 9.96 0.40
N ARG A 56 1.34 11.11 0.00
CA ARG A 56 2.71 11.21 -0.50
C ARG A 56 3.72 10.94 0.61
N GLU A 57 3.52 11.50 1.80
CA GLU A 57 4.40 11.25 2.94
C GLU A 57 4.41 9.77 3.33
N LEU A 58 3.23 9.13 3.36
CA LEU A 58 3.10 7.70 3.60
C LEU A 58 3.85 6.87 2.54
N LEU A 59 3.68 7.20 1.26
CA LEU A 59 4.34 6.50 0.16
C LEU A 59 5.87 6.64 0.23
N ILE A 60 6.39 7.83 0.54
CA ILE A 60 7.83 8.08 0.69
C ILE A 60 8.38 7.23 1.84
N SER A 61 7.69 7.19 2.99
CA SER A 61 8.10 6.39 4.13
C SER A 61 8.14 4.88 3.79
N PHE A 62 7.10 4.39 3.12
CA PHE A 62 7.03 3.00 2.69
C PHE A 62 8.14 2.62 1.69
N VAL A 63 8.32 3.40 0.63
CA VAL A 63 9.37 3.15 -0.39
C VAL A 63 10.76 3.19 0.24
N THR A 64 11.01 4.13 1.16
CA THR A 64 12.29 4.23 1.87
C THR A 64 12.56 2.97 2.69
N THR A 65 11.55 2.50 3.42
CA THR A 65 11.63 1.31 4.26
C THR A 65 11.86 0.06 3.41
N MET A 66 11.08 -0.14 2.35
CA MET A 66 11.24 -1.27 1.42
C MET A 66 12.62 -1.26 0.77
N THR A 67 13.08 -0.10 0.31
CA THR A 67 14.41 0.05 -0.30
C THR A 67 15.52 -0.33 0.68
N MET A 68 15.40 0.06 1.95
CA MET A 68 16.36 -0.32 2.98
C MET A 68 16.35 -1.84 3.22
N GLN A 69 15.18 -2.49 3.30
CA GLN A 69 15.12 -3.94 3.47
C GLN A 69 15.73 -4.70 2.28
N VAL A 70 15.48 -4.22 1.05
CA VAL A 70 16.11 -4.78 -0.16
C VAL A 70 17.62 -4.63 -0.11
N ASN A 71 18.12 -3.42 0.18
CA ASN A 71 19.57 -3.13 0.20
C ASN A 71 20.32 -3.91 1.30
N THR A 72 19.64 -4.25 2.39
CA THR A 72 20.23 -5.03 3.50
C THR A 72 20.06 -6.53 3.32
N GLY A 73 19.34 -6.98 2.28
CA GLY A 73 19.02 -8.39 2.07
C GLY A 73 18.07 -8.97 3.14
N ASN A 74 17.34 -8.12 3.86
CA ASN A 74 16.42 -8.53 4.93
C ASN A 74 15.07 -8.96 4.36
N VAL A 75 14.99 -10.21 3.90
CA VAL A 75 13.77 -10.79 3.30
C VAL A 75 12.60 -10.82 4.29
N ASN A 76 12.85 -11.11 5.57
CA ASN A 76 11.78 -11.12 6.59
C ASN A 76 11.17 -9.73 6.76
N GLY A 77 12.01 -8.70 6.89
CA GLY A 77 11.53 -7.32 6.95
C GLY A 77 10.74 -6.92 5.70
N LEU A 78 11.15 -7.40 4.52
CA LEU A 78 10.42 -7.13 3.28
C LEU A 78 9.02 -7.77 3.27
N VAL A 79 8.89 -9.00 3.76
CA VAL A 79 7.59 -9.70 3.89
C VAL A 79 6.72 -9.02 4.95
N ASP A 80 7.29 -8.63 6.08
CA ASP A 80 6.55 -7.95 7.15
C ASP A 80 5.93 -6.63 6.67
N HIS A 81 6.66 -5.88 5.82
CA HIS A 81 6.16 -4.64 5.24
C HIS A 81 5.14 -4.82 4.11
N LEU A 82 4.86 -6.04 3.64
CA LEU A 82 3.72 -6.28 2.73
C LEU A 82 2.38 -5.97 3.40
N GLN A 83 2.26 -6.22 4.71
CA GLN A 83 1.06 -5.83 5.45
C GLN A 83 0.89 -4.31 5.50
N ASP A 84 1.99 -3.55 5.51
CA ASP A 84 1.94 -2.09 5.44
C ASP A 84 1.46 -1.62 4.07
N ALA A 85 1.87 -2.30 2.99
CA ALA A 85 1.37 -2.04 1.64
C ALA A 85 -0.13 -2.35 1.51
N GLU A 86 -0.62 -3.44 2.10
CA GLU A 86 -2.05 -3.77 2.16
C GLU A 86 -2.85 -2.72 2.94
N ARG A 87 -2.35 -2.29 4.10
CA ARG A 87 -2.98 -1.20 4.87
C ARG A 87 -3.01 0.09 4.08
N MET A 88 -1.92 0.44 3.41
CA MET A 88 -1.86 1.64 2.57
C MET A 88 -2.86 1.57 1.42
N THR A 89 -3.00 0.41 0.78
CA THR A 89 -4.01 0.17 -0.26
C THR A 89 -5.41 0.46 0.26
N GLN A 90 -5.75 -0.01 1.47
CA GLN A 90 -7.04 0.25 2.10
C GLN A 90 -7.25 1.74 2.43
N VAL A 91 -6.22 2.42 2.94
CA VAL A 91 -6.28 3.86 3.24
C VAL A 91 -6.51 4.67 1.96
N VAL A 92 -5.79 4.37 0.87
CA VAL A 92 -5.95 5.03 -0.43
C VAL A 92 -7.36 4.79 -0.98
N ALA A 93 -7.90 3.57 -0.85
CA ALA A 93 -9.28 3.27 -1.25
C ALA A 93 -10.31 4.08 -0.45
N GLN A 94 -10.17 4.15 0.88
CA GLN A 94 -11.06 4.94 1.73
C GLN A 94 -11.02 6.44 1.39
N PHE A 95 -9.84 6.99 1.13
CA PHE A 95 -9.73 8.38 0.68
C PHE A 95 -10.33 8.59 -0.71
N THR A 96 -10.20 7.62 -1.61
CA THR A 96 -10.85 7.67 -2.93
C THR A 96 -12.37 7.78 -2.78
N ASP A 97 -12.97 6.95 -1.93
CA ASP A 97 -14.42 6.96 -1.69
C ASP A 97 -14.87 8.25 -0.97
N LEU A 98 -14.07 8.75 -0.03
CA LEU A 98 -14.33 10.03 0.62
C LEU A 98 -14.35 11.18 -0.39
N VAL A 99 -13.38 11.21 -1.32
CA VAL A 99 -13.32 12.26 -2.33
C VAL A 99 -14.50 12.17 -3.30
N ARG A 100 -14.87 10.95 -3.73
CA ARG A 100 -16.07 10.73 -4.56
C ARG A 100 -17.33 11.24 -3.85
N PHE A 101 -17.53 10.88 -2.60
CA PHE A 101 -18.68 11.35 -1.80
C PHE A 101 -18.69 12.88 -1.66
N GLN A 102 -17.52 13.51 -1.48
CA GLN A 102 -17.41 14.96 -1.44
C GLN A 102 -17.75 15.62 -2.79
N HIS A 103 -17.38 15.00 -3.91
CA HIS A 103 -17.76 15.46 -5.25
C HIS A 103 -19.28 15.33 -5.45
N GLU A 104 -19.86 14.19 -5.11
CA GLU A 104 -21.30 13.93 -5.23
C GLU A 104 -22.13 14.94 -4.42
N ARG A 105 -21.74 15.19 -3.16
CA ARG A 105 -22.39 16.18 -2.29
C ARG A 105 -22.34 17.60 -2.85
N ARG A 106 -21.33 17.92 -3.67
CA ARG A 106 -21.20 19.22 -4.35
C ARG A 106 -21.93 19.24 -5.69
N GLY A 107 -22.72 18.21 -6.01
CA GLY A 107 -23.48 18.09 -7.24
C GLY A 107 -22.71 17.51 -8.42
N PHE A 108 -21.50 16.98 -8.19
CA PHE A 108 -20.66 16.38 -9.21
C PHE A 108 -20.69 14.86 -9.10
N ARG A 109 -21.46 14.19 -9.96
CA ARG A 109 -21.35 12.73 -10.13
C ARG A 109 -20.21 12.45 -11.09
N THR A 110 -19.19 11.73 -10.62
CA THR A 110 -18.22 11.06 -11.48
C THR A 110 -18.85 9.77 -11.99
N GLU A 111 -19.01 9.66 -13.30
CA GLU A 111 -19.32 8.40 -14.01
C GLU A 111 -18.15 7.42 -13.91
#